data_AF-A0A447RN17-F1
#
_entry.id   AF-A0A447RN17-F1
#
_cell.length_a   1.000
_cell.length_b   1.000
_cell.length_c   1.000
_cell.angle_alpha   90.00
_cell.angle_beta   90.00
_cell.angle_gamma   90.00
#
_symmetry.space_group_name_H-M   'P 1'
#
loop_
_entity.id
_entity.type
_entity.pdbx_description
1 polymer ?
#
loop_
_entity_poly.entity_id
_entity_poly.type
_entity_poly.pdbx_seq_one_letter_code
_entity_poly.pdbx_strand_id
1 'polypeptide(L)'
;MHGKGSSVYKEQIHVPMIIRHPAYPGNIRCNSLTNHLDLVPTLIGLTGRDRSLREKVLEGRKGRDMSPLLAHPEQAGLNALRPGSLYCYGMILYMDAQYTANSESWLEKNSRTINLKKRSRHSILIFPIAQGSV
;
A
#
# COMPACT_ATOMS: atom_id res chain seq x y z
N MET A 1 -20.75 -11.08 4.96
CA MET A 1 -19.27 -11.02 4.85
C MET A 1 -18.80 -9.79 5.60
N HIS A 2 -18.34 -9.95 6.84
CA HIS A 2 -17.73 -8.87 7.62
C HIS A 2 -16.21 -9.02 7.49
N GLY A 3 -15.51 -8.01 6.97
CA GLY A 3 -14.05 -8.06 6.80
C GLY A 3 -13.54 -7.14 5.69
N LYS A 4 -12.22 -7.07 5.52
CA LYS A 4 -11.58 -6.49 4.34
C LYS A 4 -11.56 -7.57 3.25
N GLY A 5 -12.08 -7.29 2.06
CA GLY A 5 -12.34 -8.32 1.05
C GLY A 5 -12.20 -7.82 -0.38
N SER A 6 -12.71 -8.61 -1.32
CA SER A 6 -12.65 -8.45 -2.78
C SER A 6 -13.60 -7.38 -3.34
N SER A 7 -13.88 -6.32 -2.57
CA SER A 7 -14.84 -5.30 -2.99
C SER A 7 -14.18 -3.93 -3.15
N VAL A 8 -14.84 -3.09 -3.93
CA VAL A 8 -14.42 -1.72 -4.21
C VAL A 8 -15.23 -0.69 -3.42
N TYR A 9 -15.97 -1.13 -2.39
CA TYR A 9 -16.74 -0.21 -1.55
C TYR A 9 -15.83 0.79 -0.85
N LYS A 10 -16.28 2.05 -0.78
CA LYS A 10 -15.54 3.17 -0.20
C LYS A 10 -15.07 2.85 1.22
N GLU A 11 -15.93 2.23 2.01
CA GLU A 11 -15.69 1.85 3.41
C GLU A 11 -14.50 0.89 3.57
N GLN A 12 -14.13 0.16 2.51
CA GLN A 12 -12.99 -0.77 2.52
C GLN A 12 -11.71 -0.15 1.94
N ILE A 13 -11.82 0.64 0.87
CA ILE A 13 -10.65 1.14 0.13
C ILE A 13 -10.21 2.54 0.56
N HIS A 14 -11.13 3.35 1.10
CA HIS A 14 -10.87 4.72 1.49
C HIS A 14 -10.26 4.75 2.89
N VAL A 15 -8.94 4.81 2.94
CA VAL A 15 -8.15 4.84 4.18
C VAL A 15 -7.76 6.27 4.55
N PRO A 16 -7.63 6.58 5.86
CA PRO A 16 -7.11 7.87 6.28
C PRO A 16 -5.64 8.02 5.89
N MET A 17 -5.26 9.21 5.44
CA MET A 17 -3.88 9.59 5.19
C MET A 17 -3.62 10.97 5.81
N ILE A 18 -2.61 11.05 6.67
CA ILE A 18 -2.21 12.28 7.36
C ILE A 18 -0.74 12.51 7.05
N ILE A 19 -0.42 13.66 6.48
CA ILE A 19 0.96 14.09 6.22
C ILE A 19 1.24 15.28 7.12
N ARG A 20 2.25 15.14 7.98
CA ARG A 20 2.77 16.23 8.81
C ARG A 20 4.18 16.57 8.35
N HIS A 21 4.36 17.78 7.86
CA HIS A 21 5.66 18.25 7.40
C HIS A 21 5.90 19.67 7.94
N PRO A 22 7.06 19.95 8.57
CA PRO A 22 7.28 21.19 9.34
C PRO A 22 7.26 22.46 8.47
N ALA A 23 7.49 22.34 7.16
CA ALA A 23 7.49 23.47 6.23
C ALA A 23 6.08 23.90 5.74
N TYR A 24 5.02 23.19 6.12
CA TYR A 24 3.66 23.45 5.60
C TYR A 24 2.66 23.67 6.75
N PRO A 25 1.59 24.46 6.52
CA PRO A 25 0.54 24.65 7.51
C PRO A 25 -0.17 23.32 7.82
N GLY A 26 -0.50 23.13 9.11
CA GLY A 26 -1.24 21.96 9.58
C GLY A 26 -2.76 22.20 9.61
N ASN A 27 -3.51 21.15 9.94
CA ASN A 27 -4.97 21.20 10.13
C ASN A 27 -5.76 21.62 8.88
N ILE A 28 -5.24 21.33 7.69
CA ILE A 28 -5.93 21.56 6.41
C ILE A 28 -6.27 20.21 5.77
N ARG A 29 -7.41 20.16 5.06
CA ARG A 29 -7.85 18.97 4.32
C ARG A 29 -7.59 19.15 2.83
N CYS A 30 -7.11 18.09 2.19
CA CYS A 30 -6.97 18.00 0.74
C CYS A 30 -8.01 17.02 0.22
N ASN A 31 -8.76 17.43 -0.82
CA ASN A 31 -9.79 16.60 -1.45
C ASN A 31 -9.31 15.92 -2.73
N SER A 32 -8.06 16.15 -3.16
CA SER A 32 -7.51 15.53 -4.36
C SER A 32 -7.44 14.01 -4.20
N LEU A 33 -7.74 13.29 -5.29
CA LEU A 33 -7.68 11.84 -5.33
C LEU A 33 -6.23 11.33 -5.29
N THR A 34 -5.94 10.45 -4.33
CA THR A 34 -4.61 9.87 -4.12
C THR A 34 -4.64 8.35 -4.21
N ASN A 35 -3.46 7.73 -4.27
CA ASN A 35 -3.28 6.29 -4.28
C ASN A 35 -2.09 5.88 -3.39
N HIS A 36 -2.09 4.66 -2.88
CA HIS A 36 -0.98 4.12 -2.09
C HIS A 36 0.36 4.11 -2.86
N LEU A 37 0.31 3.99 -4.20
CA LEU A 37 1.52 4.09 -5.05
C LEU A 37 2.18 5.46 -5.00
N ASP A 38 1.50 6.50 -4.51
CA ASP A 38 1.99 7.88 -4.48
C ASP A 38 2.93 8.16 -3.31
N LEU A 39 2.96 7.29 -2.31
CA LEU A 39 3.81 7.46 -1.14
C LEU A 39 5.28 7.52 -1.51
N VAL A 40 5.75 6.60 -2.35
CA VAL A 40 7.16 6.54 -2.77
C VAL A 40 7.58 7.81 -3.55
N PRO A 41 6.91 8.22 -4.64
CA PRO A 41 7.28 9.45 -5.33
C PRO A 41 7.13 10.71 -4.48
N THR A 42 6.16 10.74 -3.55
CA THR A 42 6.02 11.88 -2.62
C THR A 42 7.18 11.96 -1.63
N LEU A 43 7.58 10.84 -1.02
CA LEU A 43 8.74 10.81 -0.12
C LEU A 43 10.01 11.23 -0.84
N ILE A 44 10.20 10.78 -2.08
CA ILE A 44 11.33 11.19 -2.92
C ILE A 44 11.26 12.68 -3.28
N GLY A 45 10.08 13.21 -3.63
CA GLY A 45 9.85 14.63 -3.87
C GLY A 45 10.22 15.51 -2.68
N LEU A 46 9.88 15.06 -1.47
CA LEU A 46 10.17 15.77 -0.21
C LEU A 46 11.64 15.74 0.22
N THR A 47 12.50 14.96 -0.43
CA THR A 47 13.95 14.94 -0.10
C THR A 47 14.70 16.20 -0.54
N GLY A 48 14.10 17.05 -1.37
CA GLY A 48 14.74 18.22 -1.97
C GLY A 48 15.88 17.89 -2.93
N ARG A 49 16.02 16.63 -3.36
CA ARG A 49 17.06 16.18 -4.30
C ARG A 49 16.76 16.63 -5.72
N ASP A 50 17.82 16.68 -6.53
CA ASP A 50 17.75 17.06 -7.93
C ASP A 50 16.70 16.25 -8.70
N ARG A 51 16.00 16.94 -9.61
CA ARG A 51 14.90 16.35 -10.38
C ARG A 51 15.35 15.16 -11.24
N SER A 52 16.50 15.25 -11.90
CA SER A 52 17.00 14.18 -12.77
C SER A 52 17.28 12.90 -11.98
N LEU A 53 17.83 13.04 -10.77
CA LEU A 53 18.07 11.92 -9.88
C LEU A 53 16.75 11.29 -9.40
N ARG A 54 15.76 12.12 -9.04
CA ARG A 54 14.44 11.63 -8.62
C ARG A 54 13.75 10.87 -9.75
N GLU A 55 13.76 11.40 -10.97
CA GLU A 55 13.17 10.74 -12.15
C GLU A 55 13.84 9.41 -12.45
N LYS A 56 15.18 9.33 -12.35
CA LYS A 56 15.94 8.08 -12.51
C LYS A 56 15.55 7.02 -11.47
N VAL A 57 15.44 7.39 -10.19
CA VAL A 57 15.03 6.44 -9.13
C VAL A 57 13.58 5.99 -9.29
N LEU A 58 12.72 6.87 -9.80
CA LEU A 58 11.29 6.62 -10.03
C LEU A 58 11.00 5.95 -11.37
N GLU A 59 12.01 5.60 -12.15
CA GLU A 59 11.83 4.98 -13.45
C GLU A 59 10.93 3.72 -13.36
N GLY A 60 9.93 3.66 -14.24
CA GLY A 60 8.95 2.58 -14.28
C GLY A 60 7.87 2.61 -13.18
N ARG A 61 7.93 3.53 -12.21
CA ARG A 61 6.92 3.66 -11.15
C ARG A 61 5.70 4.44 -11.65
N LYS A 62 4.51 4.05 -11.18
CA LYS A 62 3.22 4.59 -11.65
C LYS A 62 2.57 5.60 -10.69
N GLY A 63 3.16 5.77 -9.50
CA GLY A 63 2.70 6.76 -8.54
C GLY A 63 2.97 8.19 -9.01
N ARG A 64 2.31 9.16 -8.38
CA ARG A 64 2.50 10.60 -8.62
C ARG A 64 2.94 11.29 -7.32
N ASP A 65 3.81 12.28 -7.46
CA ASP A 65 4.27 13.07 -6.33
C ASP A 65 3.16 14.01 -5.82
N MET A 66 2.76 13.85 -4.57
CA MET A 66 1.72 14.66 -3.90
C MET A 66 2.29 15.90 -3.23
N SER A 67 3.62 16.05 -3.13
CA SER A 67 4.26 17.17 -2.43
C SER A 67 3.83 18.56 -2.94
N PRO A 68 3.51 18.78 -4.23
CA PRO A 68 3.00 20.07 -4.69
C PRO A 68 1.64 20.45 -4.05
N LEU A 69 0.84 19.46 -3.64
CA LEU A 69 -0.45 19.71 -3.00
C LEU A 69 -0.31 20.19 -1.55
N LEU A 70 0.86 20.03 -0.93
CA LEU A 70 1.07 20.42 0.47
C LEU A 70 1.13 21.94 0.66
N ALA A 71 1.45 22.70 -0.39
CA ALA A 71 1.51 24.16 -0.33
C ALA A 71 0.12 24.80 -0.18
N HIS A 72 -0.86 24.32 -0.96
CA HIS A 72 -2.23 24.82 -0.99
C HIS A 72 -3.26 23.68 -1.10
N PRO A 73 -3.36 22.80 -0.10
CA PRO A 73 -4.20 21.60 -0.16
C PRO A 73 -5.70 21.87 -0.34
N GLU A 74 -6.18 23.01 0.17
CA GLU A 74 -7.57 23.45 0.05
C GLU A 74 -7.97 23.91 -1.35
N GLN A 75 -6.98 24.31 -2.17
CA GLN A 75 -7.19 24.73 -3.56
C GLN A 75 -7.16 23.54 -4.53
N ALA A 76 -6.68 22.37 -4.07
CA ALA A 76 -6.60 21.19 -4.89
C ALA A 76 -7.99 20.60 -5.14
N GLY A 77 -8.48 20.73 -6.38
CA GLY A 77 -9.68 20.06 -6.83
C GLY A 77 -9.56 18.53 -6.75
N LEU A 78 -10.70 17.83 -6.81
CA LEU A 78 -10.78 16.36 -6.70
C LEU A 78 -9.81 15.63 -7.63
N ASN A 79 -9.61 16.16 -8.84
CA ASN A 79 -8.77 15.54 -9.87
C ASN A 79 -7.39 16.19 -10.03
N ALA A 80 -6.97 17.04 -9.09
CA ALA A 80 -5.72 17.81 -9.20
C ALA A 80 -4.49 16.92 -9.40
N LEU A 81 -4.42 15.78 -8.71
CA LEU A 81 -3.34 14.81 -8.89
C LEU A 81 -3.61 13.81 -10.01
N ARG A 82 -4.84 13.32 -10.15
CA ARG A 82 -5.25 12.28 -11.10
C ARG A 82 -6.78 12.26 -11.30
N PRO A 83 -7.28 11.79 -12.45
CA PRO A 83 -8.72 11.69 -12.71
C PRO A 83 -9.40 10.45 -12.10
N GLY A 84 -8.63 9.46 -11.65
CA GLY A 84 -9.14 8.19 -11.13
C GLY A 84 -8.06 7.41 -10.38
N SER A 85 -8.46 6.47 -9.52
CA SER A 85 -7.55 5.65 -8.72
C SER A 85 -7.78 4.17 -9.03
N LEU A 86 -6.71 3.46 -9.40
CA LEU A 86 -6.78 2.03 -9.65
C LEU A 86 -6.67 1.27 -8.33
N TYR A 87 -7.63 0.37 -8.10
CA TYR A 87 -7.61 -0.59 -7.01
C TYR A 87 -7.38 -1.98 -7.59
N CYS A 88 -6.40 -2.69 -7.05
CA CYS A 88 -6.14 -4.08 -7.35
C CYS A 88 -6.40 -4.91 -6.10
N TYR A 89 -7.27 -5.92 -6.22
CA TYR A 89 -7.44 -6.94 -5.21
C TYR A 89 -6.96 -8.27 -5.78
N GLY A 90 -6.08 -8.92 -5.04
CA GLY A 90 -5.54 -10.20 -5.43
C GLY A 90 -5.46 -11.17 -4.25
N MET A 91 -6.08 -12.34 -4.40
CA MET A 91 -5.87 -13.47 -3.49
C MET A 91 -5.04 -14.52 -4.19
N ILE A 92 -3.81 -14.72 -3.73
CA ILE A 92 -2.88 -15.71 -4.28
C ILE A 92 -3.50 -17.12 -4.27
N LEU A 93 -4.33 -17.40 -3.26
CA LEU A 93 -5.10 -18.65 -3.14
C LEU A 93 -6.01 -18.93 -4.36
N TYR A 94 -6.47 -17.90 -5.07
CA TYR A 94 -7.28 -18.06 -6.29
C TYR A 94 -6.50 -17.86 -7.58
N MET A 95 -5.24 -17.43 -7.51
CA MET A 95 -4.41 -17.16 -8.69
C MET A 95 -3.54 -18.34 -9.09
N ASP A 96 -3.06 -19.11 -8.10
CA ASP A 96 -2.08 -20.17 -8.34
C ASP A 96 -2.40 -21.42 -7.50
N ALA A 97 -2.92 -22.44 -8.18
CA ALA A 97 -3.24 -23.72 -7.57
C ALA A 97 -1.98 -24.47 -7.10
N GLN A 98 -0.86 -24.37 -7.84
CA GLN A 98 0.39 -25.02 -7.47
C GLN A 98 0.99 -24.37 -6.22
N TYR A 99 0.98 -23.05 -6.15
CA TYR A 99 1.40 -22.31 -4.97
C TYR A 99 0.59 -22.73 -3.74
N THR A 100 -0.72 -22.88 -3.89
CA THR A 100 -1.61 -23.27 -2.79
C THR A 100 -1.30 -24.70 -2.32
N ALA A 101 -1.21 -25.67 -3.25
CA ALA A 101 -0.87 -27.06 -2.92
C ALA A 101 0.52 -27.18 -2.27
N ASN A 102 1.51 -26.43 -2.79
CA ASN A 102 2.86 -26.42 -2.23
C ASN A 102 2.88 -25.84 -0.82
N SER A 103 2.13 -24.75 -0.58
CA SER A 103 1.99 -24.11 0.72
C SER A 103 1.34 -25.04 1.74
N GLU A 104 0.28 -25.75 1.36
CA GLU A 104 -0.38 -26.76 2.19
C GLU A 104 0.58 -27.90 2.56
N SER A 105 1.26 -28.47 1.56
CA SER A 105 2.21 -29.57 1.80
C SER A 105 3.39 -29.15 2.69
N TRP A 106 3.84 -27.90 2.58
CA TRP A 106 4.89 -27.35 3.45
C TRP A 106 4.38 -27.18 4.88
N LEU A 107 3.17 -26.66 5.06
CA LEU A 107 2.55 -26.50 6.38
C LEU A 107 2.35 -27.85 7.08
N GLU A 108 1.87 -28.87 6.37
CA GLU A 108 1.69 -30.21 6.93
C GLU A 108 3.01 -30.78 7.46
N LYS A 109 4.08 -30.68 6.65
CA LYS A 109 5.43 -31.16 7.03
C LYS A 109 6.02 -30.43 8.23
N ASN A 110 5.73 -29.13 8.37
CA ASN A 110 6.31 -28.27 9.41
C ASN A 110 5.38 -27.99 10.60
N SER A 111 4.16 -28.54 10.59
CA SER A 111 3.12 -28.32 11.60
C SER A 111 3.51 -28.76 13.01
N ARG A 112 4.47 -29.66 13.16
CA ARG A 112 4.99 -30.11 14.47
C ARG A 112 6.04 -29.16 15.05
N THR A 113 6.79 -28.46 14.21
CA THR A 113 7.81 -27.49 14.60
C THR A 113 7.20 -26.12 14.89
N ILE A 114 6.13 -25.77 14.18
CA ILE A 114 5.36 -24.55 14.39
C ILE A 114 4.29 -24.86 15.44
N ASN A 115 4.50 -24.46 16.70
CA ASN A 115 3.50 -24.61 17.76
C ASN A 115 2.29 -23.68 17.49
N LEU A 116 1.44 -24.07 16.54
CA LEU A 116 0.18 -23.42 16.21
C LEU A 116 -0.84 -23.82 17.29
N LYS A 117 -0.71 -23.25 18.49
CA LYS A 117 -1.83 -23.26 19.44
C LYS A 117 -3.04 -22.69 18.70
N LYS A 118 -4.11 -23.50 18.60
CA LYS A 118 -5.45 -23.08 18.13
C LYS A 118 -5.92 -21.88 18.95
N ARG A 119 -5.46 -20.68 18.60
CA ARG A 119 -5.95 -19.43 19.18
C ARG A 119 -7.20 -19.06 18.39
N SER A 120 -8.32 -19.22 19.07
CA SER A 120 -9.68 -18.87 18.68
C SER A 120 -9.72 -17.61 17.82
N ARG A 121 -10.40 -17.74 16.68
CA ARG A 121 -11.07 -16.72 15.84
C ARG A 121 -10.30 -15.40 15.68
N HIS A 122 -9.93 -15.09 14.42
CA HIS A 122 -9.23 -13.89 13.91
C HIS A 122 -7.70 -14.03 13.81
N SER A 123 -7.23 -14.73 12.77
CA SER A 123 -5.79 -14.81 12.46
C SER A 123 -5.50 -14.28 11.06
N ILE A 124 -4.87 -13.10 11.01
CA ILE A 124 -4.10 -12.64 9.85
C ILE A 124 -2.90 -13.58 9.73
N LEU A 125 -2.79 -14.27 8.58
CA LEU A 125 -1.59 -15.01 8.20
C LEU A 125 -0.48 -14.01 7.86
N ILE A 126 0.49 -13.86 8.77
CA ILE A 126 1.77 -13.22 8.45
C ILE A 126 2.74 -14.35 8.07
N PHE A 127 3.04 -14.46 6.78
CA PHE A 127 4.11 -15.32 6.30
C PHE A 127 5.47 -14.71 6.71
N PRO A 128 6.38 -15.45 7.36
CA PRO A 128 7.74 -14.97 7.54
C PRO A 128 8.39 -14.88 6.15
N ILE A 129 8.94 -13.71 5.83
CA ILE A 129 9.83 -13.54 4.68
C ILE A 129 11.05 -14.42 4.97
N ALA A 130 11.22 -15.48 4.19
CA ALA A 130 12.45 -16.27 4.21
C ALA A 130 13.61 -15.33 3.85
N GLN A 131 14.47 -15.03 4.83
CA GLN A 131 15.76 -14.42 4.55
C GLN A 131 16.58 -15.47 3.80
N GLY A 132 16.74 -15.28 2.50
CA GLY A 132 17.73 -16.02 1.72
C GLY A 132 19.11 -15.67 2.23
N SER A 133 19.85 -16.68 2.66
CA SER A 133 21.30 -16.61 2.90
C SER A 133 22.00 -16.28 1.58
N VAL A 134 22.81 -15.22 1.61
CA VAL A 134 23.83 -14.87 0.61
C VAL A 134 24.91 -15.94 0.59
#